data_AF-A0A958H9E6-F1
#
_entry.id   AF-A0A958H9E6-F1
#
_cell.length_a   1.000
_cell.length_b   1.000
_cell.length_c   1.000
_cell.angle_alpha   90.00
_cell.angle_beta   90.00
_cell.angle_gamma   90.00
#
_symmetry.space_group_name_H-M   'P 1'
#
loop_
_entity.id
_entity.type
_entity.pdbx_description
1 polymer ?
#
loop_
_entity_poly.entity_id
_entity_poly.type
_entity_poly.pdbx_seq_one_letter_code
_entity_poly.pdbx_strand_id
1 'polypeptide(L)'
;MICRSLCHGADCVVVSVDYRLAPEHKFPAAPDDCLAATRWAAEHAVEFNADPARIALAGDSAGGNLAAVTAMRIRDEGGPRLRGQLLIYPMTDYHTPPAPSLVANASDYLVTRDMIIWFWGHYL
;
A
#
# COMPACT_ATOMS: atom_id res chain seq x y z
N MET A 1 0.31 0.52 -15.96
CA MET A 1 0.26 -0.85 -16.54
C MET A 1 0.19 -1.96 -15.50
N ILE A 2 0.68 -1.79 -14.26
CA ILE A 2 0.72 -2.83 -13.22
C ILE A 2 -0.68 -3.41 -12.86
N CYS A 3 -1.67 -2.56 -12.59
CA CYS A 3 -3.01 -3.03 -12.19
C CYS A 3 -3.68 -3.90 -13.26
N ARG A 4 -3.52 -3.57 -14.55
CA ARG A 4 -4.07 -4.37 -15.65
C ARG A 4 -3.41 -5.75 -15.72
N SER A 5 -2.08 -5.81 -15.54
CA SER A 5 -1.36 -7.09 -15.53
C SER A 5 -1.74 -7.95 -14.32
N LEU A 6 -1.94 -7.36 -13.14
CA LEU A 6 -2.41 -8.08 -11.96
C LEU A 6 -3.83 -8.60 -12.14
N CYS A 7 -4.75 -7.75 -12.62
CA CYS A 7 -6.13 -8.12 -12.92
C CYS A 7 -6.20 -9.32 -13.86
N HIS A 8 -5.45 -9.25 -14.96
CA HIS A 8 -5.41 -10.33 -15.94
C HIS A 8 -4.68 -11.59 -15.43
N GLY A 9 -3.53 -11.43 -14.78
CA GLY A 9 -2.67 -12.55 -14.37
C GLY A 9 -3.18 -13.32 -13.15
N ALA A 10 -3.94 -12.66 -12.27
CA ALA A 10 -4.53 -13.28 -11.09
C ALA A 10 -6.03 -13.60 -11.24
N ASP A 11 -6.61 -13.31 -12.41
CA ASP A 11 -8.05 -13.46 -12.70
C ASP A 11 -8.92 -12.86 -11.58
N CYS A 12 -8.67 -11.58 -11.29
CA CYS A 12 -9.33 -10.88 -10.18
C CYS A 12 -9.72 -9.46 -10.55
N VAL A 13 -10.70 -8.92 -9.82
CA VAL A 13 -10.99 -7.48 -9.87
C VAL A 13 -9.91 -6.73 -9.10
N VAL A 14 -9.39 -5.66 -9.70
CA VAL A 14 -8.43 -4.76 -9.07
C VAL A 14 -9.09 -3.39 -8.83
N VAL A 15 -9.20 -3.03 -7.56
CA VAL A 15 -9.60 -1.68 -7.13
C VAL A 15 -8.32 -0.88 -6.87
N SER A 16 -7.97 0.02 -7.79
CA SER A 16 -6.82 0.92 -7.65
C SER A 16 -7.27 2.19 -6.92
N VAL A 17 -6.74 2.41 -5.73
CA VAL A 17 -7.17 3.50 -4.84
C VAL A 17 -6.36 4.76 -5.11
N ASP A 18 -7.05 5.83 -5.51
CA ASP A 18 -6.47 7.17 -5.64
C ASP A 18 -6.51 7.89 -4.27
N TYR A 19 -5.63 7.47 -3.37
CA TYR A 19 -5.56 7.98 -2.00
C TYR A 19 -4.97 9.39 -1.97
N ARG A 20 -5.34 10.18 -0.95
CA ARG A 20 -4.80 11.53 -0.75
C ARG A 20 -3.28 11.51 -0.57
N LEU A 21 -2.60 12.41 -1.26
CA LEU A 21 -1.14 12.50 -1.27
C LEU A 21 -0.62 13.59 -0.33
N ALA A 22 0.57 13.34 0.22
CA ALA A 22 1.38 14.35 0.87
C ALA A 22 2.11 15.21 -0.19
N PRO A 23 2.44 16.47 0.11
CA PRO A 23 2.36 17.14 1.42
C PRO A 23 0.98 17.75 1.79
N GLU A 24 0.04 17.84 0.86
CA GLU A 24 -1.28 18.45 1.07
C GLU A 24 -2.08 17.69 2.14
N HIS A 25 -1.92 16.37 2.16
CA HIS A 25 -2.54 15.47 3.13
C HIS A 25 -1.49 14.55 3.74
N LYS A 26 -0.84 15.02 4.81
CA LYS A 26 0.15 14.25 5.57
C LYS A 26 -0.45 13.00 6.22
N PHE A 27 0.43 12.12 6.69
CA PHE A 27 0.06 11.00 7.55
C PHE A 27 -0.89 11.46 8.68
N PRO A 28 -2.00 10.75 8.97
CA PRO A 28 -2.38 9.41 8.48
C PRO A 28 -3.37 9.39 7.29
N ALA A 29 -3.46 10.45 6.47
CA ALA A 29 -4.49 10.54 5.43
C ALA A 29 -4.51 9.36 4.43
N ALA A 30 -3.36 8.97 3.88
CA ALA A 30 -3.28 7.85 2.95
C ALA A 30 -3.66 6.49 3.60
N PRO A 31 -3.15 6.12 4.80
CA PRO A 31 -3.62 4.94 5.53
C PRO A 31 -5.13 4.94 5.82
N ASP A 32 -5.72 6.09 6.13
CA ASP A 32 -7.16 6.22 6.36
C ASP A 32 -7.96 5.94 5.08
N ASP A 33 -7.52 6.50 3.95
CA ASP A 33 -8.16 6.29 2.65
C ASP A 33 -8.07 4.83 2.20
N CYS A 34 -6.91 4.18 2.37
CA CYS A 34 -6.75 2.77 2.04
C CYS A 34 -7.62 1.86 2.92
N LEU A 35 -7.77 2.19 4.21
CA LEU A 35 -8.68 1.46 5.09
C LEU A 35 -10.14 1.62 4.65
N ALA A 36 -10.57 2.86 4.40
CA ALA A 36 -11.93 3.16 3.95
C ALA A 36 -12.23 2.47 2.61
N ALA A 37 -11.32 2.56 1.64
CA ALA A 37 -11.46 1.93 0.33
C ALA A 37 -11.52 0.38 0.43
N THR A 38 -10.75 -0.22 1.35
CA THR A 38 -10.79 -1.68 1.56
C THR A 38 -12.14 -2.13 2.11
N ARG A 39 -12.69 -1.40 3.08
CA ARG A 39 -14.03 -1.69 3.63
C ARG A 39 -15.11 -1.48 2.57
N TRP A 40 -15.06 -0.35 1.85
CA TRP A 40 -15.98 -0.06 0.76
C TRP A 40 -15.96 -1.15 -0.32
N ALA A 41 -14.77 -1.56 -0.76
CA ALA A 41 -14.64 -2.62 -1.77
C ALA A 41 -15.18 -3.97 -1.28
N ALA A 42 -15.06 -4.28 0.01
CA ALA A 42 -15.64 -5.48 0.59
C ALA A 42 -17.17 -5.45 0.60
N GLU A 43 -17.75 -4.30 0.97
CA GLU A 43 -19.20 -4.08 1.03
C GLU A 43 -19.83 -4.14 -0.37
N HIS A 44 -19.14 -3.65 -1.40
CA HIS A 44 -19.65 -3.53 -2.77
C HIS A 44 -19.13 -4.63 -3.70
N ALA A 45 -18.42 -5.65 -3.18
CA ALA A 45 -17.74 -6.67 -3.98
C ALA A 45 -18.63 -7.34 -5.04
N VAL A 46 -19.88 -7.61 -4.67
CA VAL A 46 -20.86 -8.26 -5.55
C VAL A 46 -21.22 -7.39 -6.75
N GLU A 47 -21.22 -6.06 -6.61
CA GLU A 47 -21.59 -5.12 -7.68
C GLU A 47 -20.63 -5.17 -8.88
N PHE A 48 -19.39 -5.57 -8.63
CA PHE A 48 -18.37 -5.77 -9.66
C PHE A 48 -17.98 -7.24 -9.84
N ASN A 49 -18.88 -8.17 -9.49
CA ASN A 49 -18.71 -9.62 -9.65
C ASN A 49 -17.48 -10.21 -8.92
N ALA A 50 -17.10 -9.66 -7.78
CA ALA A 50 -16.05 -10.18 -6.92
C ALA A 50 -16.62 -10.93 -5.69
N ASP A 51 -15.81 -11.82 -5.10
CA ASP A 51 -16.13 -12.54 -3.88
C ASP A 51 -15.66 -11.76 -2.64
N PRO A 52 -16.57 -11.25 -1.77
CA PRO A 52 -16.20 -10.50 -0.57
C PRO A 52 -15.40 -11.32 0.46
N ALA A 53 -15.40 -12.65 0.33
CA ALA A 53 -14.63 -13.54 1.18
C ALA A 53 -13.18 -13.75 0.68
N ARG A 54 -12.82 -13.17 -0.48
CA ARG A 54 -11.54 -13.32 -1.18
C ARG A 54 -10.83 -11.99 -1.48
N ILE A 55 -10.60 -11.19 -0.44
CA ILE A 55 -9.95 -9.89 -0.56
C ILE A 55 -8.45 -10.01 -0.28
N ALA A 56 -7.61 -9.38 -1.10
CA ALA A 56 -6.18 -9.25 -0.87
C ALA A 56 -5.75 -7.79 -1.03
N LEU A 57 -4.72 -7.38 -0.30
CA LEU A 57 -4.12 -6.05 -0.43
C LEU A 57 -2.83 -6.15 -1.24
N ALA A 58 -2.61 -5.21 -2.14
CA ALA A 58 -1.41 -5.18 -2.97
C ALA A 58 -0.90 -3.76 -3.10
N GLY A 59 0.43 -3.60 -3.15
CA GLY A 59 1.04 -2.31 -3.41
C GLY A 59 2.55 -2.39 -3.55
N ASP A 60 3.11 -1.40 -4.23
CA ASP A 60 4.54 -1.25 -4.50
C ASP A 60 5.15 -0.06 -3.75
N SER A 61 6.38 -0.21 -3.24
CA SER A 61 7.10 0.84 -2.52
C SER A 61 6.27 1.43 -1.35
N ALA A 62 5.89 2.71 -1.41
CA ALA A 62 4.97 3.34 -0.45
C ALA A 62 3.57 2.71 -0.46
N GLY A 63 3.06 2.27 -1.62
CA GLY A 63 1.84 1.47 -1.68
C GLY A 63 1.97 0.12 -0.96
N GLY A 64 3.17 -0.46 -0.94
CA GLY A 64 3.47 -1.64 -0.16
C GLY A 64 3.44 -1.39 1.36
N ASN A 65 3.89 -0.20 1.80
CA ASN A 65 3.68 0.27 3.17
C ASN A 65 2.19 0.35 3.50
N LEU A 66 1.40 1.01 2.64
CA LEU A 66 -0.03 1.17 2.84
C LEU A 66 -0.76 -0.18 2.89
N ALA A 67 -0.45 -1.11 1.99
CA ALA A 67 -1.01 -2.46 2.02
C ALA A 67 -0.65 -3.23 3.32
N ALA A 68 0.56 -3.03 3.86
CA ALA A 68 0.97 -3.60 5.14
C ALA A 68 0.20 -3.00 6.32
N VAL A 69 0.15 -1.66 6.41
CA VAL A 69 -0.52 -0.92 7.47
C VAL A 69 -2.03 -1.17 7.44
N THR A 70 -2.67 -1.13 6.27
CA THR A 70 -4.10 -1.41 6.15
C THR A 70 -4.43 -2.83 6.62
N ALA A 71 -3.62 -3.85 6.31
CA ALA A 71 -3.88 -5.19 6.84
C ALA A 71 -3.82 -5.26 8.37
N MET A 72 -2.84 -4.60 8.98
CA MET A 72 -2.73 -4.51 10.44
C MET A 72 -3.96 -3.81 11.03
N ARG A 73 -4.39 -2.70 10.44
CA ARG A 73 -5.60 -1.97 10.86
C ARG A 73 -6.86 -2.82 10.70
N ILE A 74 -7.02 -3.55 9.60
CA ILE A 74 -8.16 -4.46 9.40
C ILE A 74 -8.19 -5.58 10.44
N ARG A 75 -7.02 -6.13 10.81
CA ARG A 75 -6.90 -7.11 11.90
C ARG A 75 -7.33 -6.52 13.24
N ASP A 76 -6.88 -5.30 13.55
CA ASP A 76 -7.03 -4.70 14.88
C ASP A 76 -8.37 -3.98 15.08
N GLU A 77 -8.88 -3.32 14.04
CA GLU A 77 -10.13 -2.55 14.04
C GLU A 77 -11.33 -3.34 13.52
N GLY A 78 -11.10 -4.59 13.08
CA GLY A 78 -12.11 -5.50 12.57
C GLY A 78 -12.44 -5.31 11.10
N GLY A 79 -12.43 -6.42 10.36
CA GLY A 79 -13.10 -6.70 9.08
C GLY A 79 -12.78 -5.77 7.89
N PRO A 80 -12.71 -6.31 6.65
CA PRO A 80 -13.10 -7.66 6.22
C PRO A 80 -12.01 -8.72 6.42
N ARG A 81 -12.32 -9.99 6.11
CA ARG A 81 -11.33 -11.07 6.11
C ARG A 81 -10.39 -10.94 4.91
N LEU A 82 -9.10 -10.71 5.16
CA LEU A 82 -8.07 -10.70 4.13
C LEU A 82 -7.54 -12.12 3.88
N ARG A 83 -7.27 -12.45 2.61
CA ARG A 83 -6.68 -13.71 2.14
C ARG A 83 -5.17 -13.66 2.01
N GLY A 84 -4.60 -12.47 1.91
CA GLY A 84 -3.17 -12.27 1.77
C GLY A 84 -2.80 -10.85 1.41
N GLN A 85 -1.49 -10.64 1.28
CA GLN A 85 -0.89 -9.38 0.90
C GLN A 85 0.17 -9.62 -0.17
N LEU A 86 0.21 -8.78 -1.20
CA LEU A 86 1.27 -8.72 -2.21
C LEU A 86 2.07 -7.43 -2.01
N LEU A 87 3.22 -7.54 -1.34
CA LEU A 87 4.06 -6.40 -0.99
C LEU A 87 5.27 -6.33 -1.92
N ILE A 88 5.24 -5.41 -2.88
CA ILE A 88 6.27 -5.29 -3.90
C ILE A 88 7.29 -4.24 -3.43
N TYR A 89 8.50 -4.69 -3.06
CA TYR A 89 9.57 -3.85 -2.47
C TYR A 89 9.07 -2.79 -1.44
N PRO A 90 8.29 -3.20 -0.43
CA PRO A 90 7.57 -2.26 0.44
C PRO A 90 8.52 -1.42 1.32
N MET A 91 8.13 -0.17 1.59
CA MET A 91 8.77 0.64 2.62
C MET A 91 8.20 0.28 4.00
N THR A 92 8.80 -0.67 4.72
CA THR A 92 8.24 -1.16 6.00
C THR A 92 8.87 -0.53 7.23
N ASP A 93 9.81 0.39 7.06
CA ASP A 93 10.62 0.88 8.16
C ASP A 93 11.07 2.34 7.96
N TYR A 94 11.19 3.05 9.07
CA TYR A 94 11.68 4.42 9.21
C TYR A 94 12.74 4.48 10.34
N HIS A 95 13.66 3.51 10.38
CA HIS A 95 14.67 3.40 11.43
C HIS A 95 15.94 4.24 11.20
N THR A 96 16.54 4.60 12.33
CA THR A 96 17.92 5.06 12.46
C THR A 96 18.62 4.13 13.48
N PRO A 97 19.75 3.48 13.13
CA PRO A 97 20.50 3.61 11.88
C PRO A 97 19.77 3.00 10.68
N PRO A 98 20.05 3.47 9.45
CA PRO A 98 19.43 2.92 8.24
C PRO A 98 19.84 1.47 8.02
N ALA A 99 18.97 0.69 7.38
CA ALA A 99 19.28 -0.66 6.96
C ALA A 99 20.52 -0.69 6.03
N PRO A 100 21.34 -1.75 6.06
CA PRO A 100 22.56 -1.83 5.24
C PRO A 100 22.32 -1.62 3.74
N SER A 101 21.18 -2.06 3.21
CA SER A 101 20.81 -1.86 1.80
C SER A 101 20.56 -0.40 1.44
N LEU A 102 20.00 0.39 2.36
CA LEU A 102 19.76 1.83 2.15
C LEU A 102 21.08 2.62 2.11
N VAL A 103 22.10 2.13 2.83
CA VAL A 103 23.46 2.68 2.77
C VAL A 103 24.18 2.23 1.50
N ALA A 104 24.16 0.92 1.19
CA ALA A 104 24.86 0.36 0.04
C ALA A 104 24.30 0.84 -1.31
N ASN A 105 22.99 1.10 -1.38
CA ASN A 105 22.30 1.55 -2.59
C ASN A 105 21.85 3.02 -2.49
N ALA A 106 22.61 3.85 -1.77
CA ALA A 106 22.21 5.22 -1.46
C ALA A 106 22.14 6.16 -2.68
N SER A 107 22.91 5.89 -3.74
CA SER A 107 23.04 6.71 -4.95
C SER A 107 22.96 5.87 -6.22
N ASP A 108 22.92 6.53 -7.38
CA ASP A 108 23.07 5.96 -8.74
C ASP A 108 21.97 5.00 -9.23
N TYR A 109 21.05 4.61 -8.35
CA TYR A 109 19.80 3.92 -8.66
C TYR A 109 18.61 4.90 -8.69
N LEU A 110 17.51 4.46 -9.32
CA LEU A 110 16.31 5.29 -9.51
C LEU A 110 15.76 5.89 -8.20
N VAL A 111 15.81 5.15 -7.10
CA VAL A 111 15.44 5.62 -5.77
C VAL A 111 16.71 5.80 -4.95
N THR A 112 17.01 7.03 -4.57
CA THR A 112 18.18 7.37 -3.75
C THR A 112 17.80 7.58 -2.29
N ARG A 113 18.81 7.59 -1.42
CA ARG A 113 18.63 7.92 0.00
C ARG A 113 18.04 9.32 0.19
N ASP A 114 18.51 10.31 -0.56
CA ASP A 114 18.03 11.68 -0.45
C ASP A 114 16.56 11.81 -0.87
N MET A 115 16.13 11.05 -1.89
CA MET A 115 14.72 10.96 -2.26
C MET A 115 13.88 10.35 -1.14
N ILE A 116 14.34 9.27 -0.50
CA ILE A 116 13.65 8.66 0.64
C ILE A 116 13.49 9.67 1.78
N ILE A 117 14.55 10.41 2.11
CA ILE A 117 14.49 11.46 3.15
C ILE A 117 13.49 12.55 2.76
N TRP A 118 13.49 12.98 1.51
CA TRP A 118 12.56 13.98 0.99
C TRP A 118 11.10 13.50 1.06
N PHE A 119 10.81 12.26 0.64
CA PHE A 119 9.46 11.68 0.73
C PHE A 119 8.96 11.63 2.18
N TRP A 120 9.81 11.18 3.10
CA TRP A 120 9.46 11.16 4.53
C TRP A 120 9.21 12.57 5.09
N GLY A 121 10.01 13.56 4.69
CA GLY A 121 9.82 14.96 5.09
C GLY A 121 8.51 15.60 4.59
N HIS A 122 7.95 15.10 3.49
CA HIS A 122 6.61 15.50 3.05
C HIS A 122 5.51 14.70 3.72
N TYR A 123 5.70 13.40 3.90
CA TYR A 123 4.68 12.50 4.40
C TYR A 123 4.39 12.66 5.90
N LEU A 124 5.43 12.90 6.72
CA LEU A 124 5.33 13.10 8.17
C LEU A 124 5.21 14.57 8.56
#